data_AF-A0A2P4S828-F1
#
_entry.id   AF-A0A2P4S828-F1
#
_cell.length_a   1.000
_cell.length_b   1.000
_cell.length_c   1.000
_cell.angle_alpha   90.00
_cell.angle_beta   90.00
_cell.angle_gamma   90.00
#
_symmetry.space_group_name_H-M   'P 1'
#
loop_
_entity.id
_entity.type
_entity.pdbx_description
1 polymer ?
#
loop_
_entity_poly.entity_id
_entity_poly.type
_entity_poly.pdbx_seq_one_letter_code
_entity_poly.pdbx_strand_id
1 'polypeptide(L)' 'WLCYIDIHSNTRYSPEVEGRAAVSRYNSRSVSYLSLSTLRPHDSAHYLCAVRTGTGNPSEL' A
#
# COMPACT_ATOMS: atom_id res chain seq x y z
N TRP A 1 5.41 -1.27 6.26
CA TRP A 1 4.55 -1.28 5.06
C TRP A 1 5.36 -1.78 3.88
N LEU A 2 4.83 -2.75 3.13
CA LEU A 2 5.44 -3.22 1.88
C LEU A 2 5.54 -2.10 0.84
N CYS A 3 4.46 -1.34 0.71
CA CYS A 3 4.39 -0.09 -0.03
C CYS A 3 3.31 0.81 0.58
N TYR A 4 3.38 2.11 0.30
CA TYR A 4 2.24 3.00 0.50
C TYR A 4 2.19 4.06 -0.60
N ILE A 5 1.00 4.62 -0.79
CA ILE A 5 0.74 5.76 -1.66
C ILE A 5 -0.10 6.76 -0.88
N ASP A 6 0.36 8.00 -0.78
CA ASP A 6 -0.32 9.03 0.00
C ASP A 6 -1.40 9.77 -0.81
N ILE A 7 -2.00 10.79 -0.19
CA ILE A 7 -3.03 11.63 -0.81
C ILE A 7 -2.48 12.53 -1.92
N HIS A 8 -1.18 12.82 -1.93
CA HIS A 8 -0.48 13.57 -2.96
C HIS A 8 0.12 12.65 -4.03
N SER A 9 -0.24 11.36 -4.01
CA SER A 9 0.28 10.32 -4.91
C SER A 9 1.78 10.02 -4.77
N ASN A 10 2.41 10.45 -3.66
CA ASN A 10 3.77 10.02 -3.37
C ASN A 10 3.78 8.54 -3.03
N THR A 11 4.67 7.78 -3.67
CA THR A 11 4.82 6.35 -3.44
C THR A 11 6.11 6.04 -2.70
N ARG A 12 6.07 5.04 -1.83
CA ARG A 12 7.27 4.47 -1.21
C ARG A 12 7.16 2.96 -1.20
N TYR A 13 8.28 2.30 -1.45
CA TYR A 13 8.41 0.85 -1.46
C TYR A 13 9.41 0.39 -0.38
N SER A 14 9.21 -0.81 0.14
CA SER A 14 10.24 -1.50 0.93
C SER A 14 11.41 -1.89 0.01
N PRO A 15 12.67 -1.80 0.48
CA PRO A 15 13.84 -2.20 -0.32
C PRO A 15 13.76 -3.61 -0.91
N GLU A 16 13.09 -4.54 -0.22
CA GLU A 16 12.96 -5.94 -0.66
C GLU A 16 12.14 -6.12 -1.95
N VAL A 17 11.24 -5.18 -2.25
CA VAL A 17 10.34 -5.22 -3.41
C VAL A 17 10.52 -4.04 -4.36
N GLU A 18 11.56 -3.23 -4.14
CA GLU A 18 11.90 -2.13 -5.02
C GLU A 18 12.18 -2.65 -6.45
N GLY A 19 11.60 -1.97 -7.45
CA GLY A 19 11.64 -2.40 -8.85
C GLY A 19 10.75 -3.59 -9.21
N ARG A 20 10.11 -4.25 -8.23
CA ARG A 20 9.21 -5.40 -8.43
C ARG A 20 7.76 -5.11 -8.07
N ALA A 21 7.54 -4.15 -7.16
CA ALA A 21 6.23 -3.69 -6.73
C ALA A 21 5.83 -2.39 -7.44
N ALA A 22 4.55 -2.26 -7.76
CA ALA A 22 3.92 -1.03 -8.22
C ALA A 22 2.62 -0.79 -7.45
N VAL A 23 2.43 0.43 -6.96
CA VAL A 23 1.19 0.83 -6.27
C VAL A 23 0.51 1.97 -7.03
N SER A 24 -0.82 1.88 -7.16
CA SER A 24 -1.63 2.93 -7.76
C SER A 24 -2.98 3.08 -7.03
N ARG A 25 -3.65 4.21 -7.25
CA ARG A 25 -4.96 4.51 -6.65
C ARG A 25 -5.94 5.01 -7.71
N TYR A 26 -7.19 4.61 -7.54
CA TYR A 26 -8.31 5.09 -8.33
C TYR A 26 -9.32 5.80 -7.42
N ASN A 27 -9.15 7.11 -7.28
CA ASN A 27 -9.82 7.93 -6.27
C ASN A 27 -11.34 7.91 -6.39
N SER A 28 -11.89 7.93 -7.61
CA SER A 28 -13.34 7.94 -7.83
C SER A 28 -14.06 6.67 -7.37
N ARG A 29 -13.34 5.57 -7.14
CA ARG A 29 -13.90 4.32 -6.57
C ARG A 29 -13.31 3.96 -5.22
N SER A 30 -12.47 4.81 -4.63
CA SER A 30 -11.77 4.52 -3.37
C SER A 30 -11.01 3.19 -3.39
N VAL A 31 -10.43 2.81 -4.53
CA VAL A 31 -9.66 1.57 -4.70
C VAL A 31 -8.16 1.88 -4.75
N SER A 32 -7.37 1.03 -4.08
CA SER A 32 -5.91 0.99 -4.25
C SER A 32 -5.51 -0.34 -4.86
N TYR A 33 -4.59 -0.31 -5.81
CA TYR A 33 -4.05 -1.49 -6.46
C TYR A 33 -2.58 -1.67 -6.06
N LEU A 34 -2.21 -2.92 -5.80
CA LEU A 34 -0.83 -3.37 -5.64
C LEU A 34 -0.58 -4.43 -6.71
N SER A 35 0.42 -4.18 -7.55
CA SER A 35 0.96 -5.17 -8.48
C SER A 35 2.33 -5.62 -7.99
N LEU A 36 2.54 -6.93 -7.92
CA LEU A 36 3.83 -7.54 -7.62
C LEU A 36 4.25 -8.36 -8.83
N SER A 37 5.48 -8.12 -9.31
CA SER A 37 6.07 -8.80 -10.46
C SER A 37 7.30 -9.59 -10.02
N THR A 38 7.69 -10.61 -10.79
CA THR A 38 8.89 -11.43 -10.49
C THR A 38 8.91 -11.95 -9.04
N LEU A 39 7.80 -12.55 -8.62
CA LEU A 39 7.64 -13.11 -7.27
C LEU A 39 8.69 -14.18 -6.96
N ARG A 40 9.19 -14.15 -5.74
CA ARG A 40 10.13 -15.12 -5.17
C ARG A 40 9.42 -15.94 -4.09
N PRO A 41 9.89 -17.14 -3.73
CA PRO A 41 9.29 -17.94 -2.66
C PRO A 41 9.11 -17.16 -1.35
N HIS A 42 10.10 -16.35 -0.97
CA HIS A 42 10.10 -15.50 0.23
C HIS A 42 9.04 -14.38 0.21
N ASP A 43 8.45 -14.06 -0.94
CA ASP A 43 7.37 -13.08 -1.01
C ASP A 43 6.02 -13.70 -0.55
N SER A 44 5.92 -15.03 -0.40
CA SER A 44 4.68 -15.70 0.02
C SER A 44 4.29 -15.30 1.45
N ALA A 45 3.22 -14.50 1.57
CA ALA A 45 2.75 -13.98 2.85
C ALA A 45 1.26 -13.59 2.80
N HIS A 46 0.71 -13.26 3.96
CA HIS A 46 -0.58 -12.58 4.04
C HIS A 46 -0.39 -11.09 3.78
N TYR A 47 -0.99 -10.60 2.69
CA TYR A 47 -0.98 -9.17 2.36
C TYR A 47 -2.24 -8.51 2.89
N LEU A 48 -2.04 -7.51 3.74
CA LEU A 48 -3.10 -6.70 4.33
C LEU A 48 -3.02 -5.29 3.76
N CYS A 49 -4.17 -4.71 3.42
CA CYS A 49 -4.27 -3.30 3.10
C CYS A 49 -4.70 -2.52 4.35
N ALA A 50 -4.23 -1.27 4.45
CA ALA A 50 -4.68 -0.35 5.48
C ALA A 50 -4.88 1.03 4.86
N VAL A 51 -5.89 1.73 5.36
CA VAL A 51 -6.20 3.09 4.97
C VAL A 51 -6.01 3.96 6.20
N ARG A 52 -5.12 4.95 6.10
CA ARG A 52 -5.01 5.99 7.12
C ARG A 52 -6.15 6.98 6.92
N THR A 53 -7.22 6.85 7.70
CA THR A 53 -8.20 7.92 7.87
C THR A 53 -7.55 9.02 8.72
N GLY A 54 -7.76 10.29 8.37
CA GLY A 54 -7.31 11.41 9.21
C GLY A 54 -7.81 11.18 10.65
N THR A 55 -6.96 11.43 11.63
CA THR A 55 -7.20 11.17 13.07
C THR A 55 -8.64 11.50 13.47
N GLY A 56 -9.46 10.46 13.68
CA GLY A 56 -10.49 10.56 14.70
C GLY A 56 -9.74 10.67 16.04
N ASN A 57 -10.18 11.59 16.91
CA ASN A 57 -9.67 11.60 18.27
C ASN A 57 -9.88 10.20 18.87
N PRO A 58 -8.89 9.61 19.57
CA PRO A 58 -9.05 8.29 20.22
C PRO A 58 -10.20 8.24 21.23
N SER A 59 -10.75 9.38 21.63
CA SER A 59 -11.85 9.52 22.60
C SER A 59 -13.23 9.17 22.05
N GLU A 60 -13.36 8.83 20.77
CA GLU A 60 -14.64 8.49 20.13
C GLU A 60 -14.69 7.08 19.52
N LEU A 61 -13.79 6.20 19.97
CA LEU A 61 -13.87 4.74 19.83
C LEU A 61 -13.98 4.09 21.22
#